data_AF-A0A1Y4N8P3-F1
#
_entry.id   AF-A0A1Y4N8P3-F1
#
_cell.length_a   1.000
_cell.length_b   1.000
_cell.length_c   1.000
_cell.angle_alpha   90.00
_cell.angle_beta   90.00
_cell.angle_gamma   90.00
#
_symmetry.space_group_name_H-M   'P 1'
#
loop_
_entity.id
_entity.type
_entity.pdbx_description
1 polymer ?
#
loop_
_entity_poly.entity_id
_entity_poly.type
_entity_poly.pdbx_seq_one_letter_code
_entity_poly.pdbx_strand_id
1 'polypeptide(L)'
;MSIKVMADNDADISAKQDAALYYFLSGYKKHSIFKDYESEMEVSISNLQATLKAGGAMVYGHHIYCDGTDTLTLPSNSECYIVVRIDMTQPATHEGEFTTVTLLKEENILADGNIYDIPLYKITTGVNSVTETEDIRNIDENMIVFFDE
;
A
#
# COMPACT_ATOMS: atom_id res chain seq x y z
N MET A 1 33.00 -15.73 -4.10
CA MET A 1 31.72 -15.55 -3.39
C MET A 1 31.98 -15.88 -1.92
N SER A 2 31.66 -14.99 -0.99
CA SER A 2 31.75 -15.26 0.45
C SER A 2 30.36 -15.26 1.05
N ILE A 3 30.12 -16.16 2.00
CA ILE A 3 28.87 -16.18 2.79
C ILE A 3 28.99 -15.07 3.82
N LYS A 4 27.95 -14.22 3.92
CA LYS A 4 27.87 -13.14 4.90
C LYS A 4 26.72 -13.42 5.85
N VAL A 5 26.95 -13.19 7.14
CA VAL A 5 25.88 -13.14 8.15
C VAL A 5 25.35 -11.71 8.15
N MET A 6 24.02 -11.58 8.08
CA MET A 6 23.33 -10.30 8.04
C MET A 6 22.89 -9.93 9.47
N ALA A 7 22.88 -8.63 9.80
CA ALA A 7 22.52 -8.11 11.13
C ALA A 7 23.47 -8.47 12.31
N ASP A 8 24.66 -9.00 12.02
CA ASP A 8 25.69 -9.35 12.99
C ASP A 8 27.02 -8.64 12.68
N ASN A 9 27.90 -8.52 13.68
CA ASN A 9 29.24 -7.91 13.58
C ASN A 9 29.23 -6.47 13.02
N ASP A 10 28.30 -5.64 13.48
CA ASP A 10 28.18 -4.22 13.11
C ASP A 10 28.02 -3.99 11.59
N ALA A 11 27.49 -4.98 10.86
CA ALA A 11 27.22 -4.85 9.44
C ALA A 11 25.94 -4.02 9.19
N ASP A 12 26.06 -2.96 8.38
CA ASP A 12 24.92 -2.16 7.94
C ASP A 12 23.92 -2.99 7.11
N ILE A 13 22.64 -2.79 7.38
CA ILE A 13 21.53 -3.38 6.60
C ILE A 13 20.93 -2.27 5.74
N SER A 14 20.96 -2.46 4.42
CA SER A 14 20.27 -1.55 3.50
C SER A 14 18.76 -1.72 3.59
N ALA A 15 18.00 -0.65 3.31
CA ALA A 15 16.53 -0.70 3.28
C ALA A 15 15.97 -1.83 2.38
N LYS A 16 16.66 -2.14 1.27
CA LYS A 16 16.26 -3.24 0.37
C LYS A 16 16.43 -4.62 1.00
N GLN A 17 17.46 -4.81 1.82
CA GLN A 17 17.68 -6.08 2.55
C GLN A 17 16.66 -6.25 3.67
N ASP A 18 16.30 -5.16 4.35
CA ASP A 18 15.27 -5.15 5.38
C ASP A 18 13.88 -5.45 4.76
N ALA A 19 13.54 -4.80 3.65
CA ALA A 19 12.33 -5.10 2.89
C ALA A 19 12.28 -6.56 2.42
N ALA A 20 13.40 -7.13 1.97
CA ALA A 20 13.44 -8.54 1.58
C ALA A 20 13.13 -9.49 2.76
N LEU A 21 13.60 -9.16 3.97
CA LEU A 21 13.29 -9.91 5.18
C LEU A 21 11.80 -9.79 5.53
N TYR A 22 11.23 -8.59 5.53
CA TYR A 22 9.80 -8.42 5.82
C TYR A 22 8.90 -9.05 4.77
N TYR A 23 9.29 -9.02 3.50
CA TYR A 23 8.57 -9.73 2.45
C TYR A 23 8.52 -11.23 2.73
N PHE A 24 9.65 -11.83 3.12
CA PHE A 24 9.70 -13.23 3.57
C PHE A 24 8.79 -13.47 4.79
N LEU A 25 8.90 -12.65 5.83
CA LEU A 25 8.12 -12.79 7.07
C LEU A 25 6.61 -12.59 6.86
N SER A 26 6.22 -11.78 5.88
CA SER A 26 4.83 -11.58 5.48
C SER A 26 4.22 -12.80 4.77
N GLY A 27 5.05 -13.80 4.44
CA GLY A 27 4.67 -14.93 3.61
C GLY A 27 4.58 -14.58 2.13
N TYR A 28 5.45 -13.67 1.68
CA TYR A 28 5.53 -13.21 0.30
C TYR A 28 4.26 -12.49 -0.21
N LYS A 29 3.57 -11.77 0.67
CA LYS A 29 2.41 -10.95 0.28
C LYS A 29 2.85 -9.71 -0.50
N LYS A 30 2.19 -9.44 -1.64
CA LYS A 30 2.46 -8.23 -2.44
C LYS A 30 2.17 -6.97 -1.64
N HIS A 31 1.04 -6.93 -0.95
CA HIS A 31 0.73 -5.91 0.03
C HIS A 31 -0.17 -6.44 1.13
N SER A 32 -0.23 -5.71 2.24
CA SER A 32 -1.20 -5.92 3.32
C SER A 32 -1.38 -4.62 4.08
N ILE A 33 -2.62 -4.25 4.39
CA ILE A 33 -2.89 -3.19 5.36
C ILE A 33 -2.76 -3.79 6.76
N PHE A 34 -2.22 -3.00 7.69
CA PHE A 34 -2.10 -3.42 9.09
C PHE A 34 -3.46 -3.32 9.75
N LYS A 35 -4.03 -4.48 10.07
CA LYS A 35 -5.29 -4.61 10.80
C LYS A 35 -5.10 -4.20 12.26
N ASP A 36 -6.13 -3.59 12.84
CA ASP A 36 -6.20 -3.11 14.22
C ASP A 36 -5.06 -2.11 14.58
N TYR A 37 -4.49 -1.44 13.57
CA TYR A 37 -3.47 -0.41 13.71
C TYR A 37 -3.99 0.96 13.27
N GLU A 38 -4.11 1.87 14.25
CA GLU A 38 -4.70 3.21 14.08
C GLU A 38 -6.10 3.17 13.42
N SER A 39 -6.28 3.80 12.26
CA SER A 39 -7.54 3.76 11.50
C SER A 39 -7.47 2.84 10.28
N GLU A 40 -6.46 1.96 10.19
CA GLU A 40 -6.33 0.96 9.12
C GLU A 40 -6.39 1.56 7.70
N MET A 41 -5.84 2.76 7.52
CA MET A 41 -5.89 3.49 6.24
C MET A 41 -7.32 3.61 5.68
N GLU A 42 -8.32 3.71 6.55
CA GLU A 42 -9.72 3.90 6.18
C GLU A 42 -9.91 5.20 5.39
N VAL A 43 -10.75 5.15 4.37
CA VAL A 43 -11.14 6.33 3.59
C VAL A 43 -12.57 6.70 3.92
N SER A 44 -12.77 7.89 4.48
CA SER A 44 -14.09 8.50 4.64
C SER A 44 -14.46 9.24 3.37
N ILE A 45 -15.65 8.96 2.80
CA ILE A 45 -16.13 9.60 1.57
C ILE A 45 -17.35 10.46 1.87
N SER A 46 -17.33 11.72 1.39
CA SER A 46 -18.47 12.65 1.47
C SER A 46 -18.55 13.46 0.18
N ASN A 47 -19.70 13.42 -0.50
CA ASN A 47 -19.88 14.02 -1.83
C ASN A 47 -18.83 13.51 -2.84
N LEU A 48 -17.98 14.40 -3.36
CA LEU A 48 -16.81 14.08 -4.20
C LEU A 48 -15.49 14.33 -3.47
N GLN A 49 -15.47 14.15 -2.16
CA GLN A 49 -14.27 14.27 -1.34
C GLN A 49 -14.01 12.94 -0.63
N ALA A 50 -12.79 12.45 -0.77
CA ALA A 50 -12.26 11.32 -0.02
C ALA A 50 -11.24 11.83 1.00
N THR A 51 -11.25 11.25 2.20
CA THR A 51 -10.31 11.58 3.27
C THR A 51 -9.68 10.30 3.77
N LEU A 52 -8.38 10.15 3.52
CA LEU A 52 -7.56 9.09 4.07
C LEU A 52 -7.28 9.37 5.55
N LYS A 53 -7.43 8.37 6.40
CA LYS A 53 -7.04 8.42 7.81
C LYS A 53 -5.71 7.70 8.04
N ALA A 54 -5.12 7.98 9.20
CA ALA A 54 -3.84 7.43 9.61
C ALA A 54 -3.87 5.89 9.70
N GLY A 55 -2.73 5.27 9.40
CA GLY A 55 -2.57 3.83 9.41
C GLY A 55 -1.29 3.38 8.71
N GLY A 56 -1.12 2.07 8.64
CA GLY A 56 0.06 1.47 8.02
C GLY A 56 -0.30 0.35 7.06
N ALA A 57 0.59 0.16 6.09
CA ALA A 57 0.56 -0.96 5.19
C ALA A 57 1.98 -1.44 4.92
N MET A 58 2.08 -2.61 4.30
CA MET A 58 3.31 -3.14 3.78
C MET A 58 3.14 -3.46 2.31
N VAL A 59 4.15 -3.17 1.49
CA VAL A 59 4.19 -3.50 0.06
C VAL A 59 5.53 -4.15 -0.26
N TYR A 60 5.53 -5.42 -0.66
CA TYR A 60 6.73 -6.22 -0.88
C TYR A 60 7.80 -6.05 0.24
N GLY A 61 7.34 -5.99 1.49
CA GLY A 61 8.19 -5.79 2.67
C GLY A 61 8.58 -4.33 2.99
N HIS A 62 8.26 -3.37 2.13
CA HIS A 62 8.42 -1.95 2.43
C HIS A 62 7.28 -1.46 3.33
N HIS A 63 7.64 -0.85 4.47
CA HIS A 63 6.67 -0.26 5.38
C HIS A 63 6.19 1.09 4.86
N ILE A 64 4.87 1.24 4.76
CA ILE A 64 4.19 2.46 4.38
C ILE A 64 3.40 2.95 5.59
N TYR A 65 3.56 4.22 5.95
CA TYR A 65 2.88 4.82 7.09
C TYR A 65 2.27 6.16 6.68
N CYS A 66 0.99 6.34 6.98
CA CYS A 66 0.29 7.61 6.89
C CYS A 66 0.11 8.12 8.33
N ASP A 67 0.79 9.20 8.67
CA ASP A 67 0.86 9.75 10.03
C ASP A 67 -0.26 10.75 10.37
N GLY A 68 -1.20 10.96 9.45
CA GLY A 68 -2.23 11.97 9.56
C GLY A 68 -3.42 11.74 8.64
N THR A 69 -4.05 12.83 8.24
CA THR A 69 -5.18 12.80 7.30
C THR A 69 -4.82 13.52 6.03
N ASP A 70 -5.14 12.92 4.89
CA ASP A 70 -5.01 13.55 3.58
C ASP A 70 -6.35 13.55 2.84
N THR A 71 -6.57 14.54 1.98
CA THR A 71 -7.85 14.72 1.27
C THR A 71 -7.66 14.79 -0.22
N LEU A 72 -8.53 14.10 -0.94
CA LEU A 72 -8.53 14.02 -2.39
C LEU A 72 -9.91 14.39 -2.93
N THR A 73 -9.92 15.23 -3.98
CA THR A 73 -11.15 15.50 -4.74
C THR A 73 -11.34 14.41 -5.78
N LEU A 74 -12.49 13.76 -5.74
CA LEU A 74 -12.84 12.67 -6.64
C LEU A 74 -13.35 13.23 -7.98
N PRO A 75 -12.94 12.62 -9.11
CA PRO A 75 -13.49 12.99 -10.41
C PRO A 75 -15.00 12.72 -10.47
N SER A 76 -15.75 13.53 -11.23
CA SER A 76 -17.18 13.36 -11.44
C SER A 76 -17.48 12.47 -12.65
N ASN A 77 -18.60 11.74 -12.61
CA ASN A 77 -19.06 10.85 -13.69
C ASN A 77 -18.00 9.82 -14.13
N SER A 78 -17.33 9.17 -13.18
CA SER A 78 -16.21 8.28 -13.44
C SER A 78 -16.24 7.02 -12.58
N GLU A 79 -15.65 5.95 -13.09
CA GLU A 79 -15.28 4.75 -12.32
C GLU A 79 -13.76 4.79 -12.10
N CYS A 80 -13.32 4.70 -10.85
CA CYS A 80 -11.90 4.72 -10.51
C CYS A 80 -11.61 4.00 -9.19
N TYR A 81 -10.33 3.78 -8.94
CA TYR A 81 -9.81 3.29 -7.67
C TYR A 81 -9.26 4.45 -6.87
N ILE A 82 -9.59 4.50 -5.59
CA ILE A 82 -8.87 5.30 -4.59
C ILE A 82 -7.68 4.45 -4.12
N VAL A 83 -6.48 5.01 -4.20
CA VAL A 83 -5.24 4.28 -3.91
C VAL A 83 -4.27 5.12 -3.08
N VAL A 84 -3.35 4.44 -2.41
CA VAL A 84 -2.06 5.03 -2.03
C VAL A 84 -1.02 4.51 -3.00
N ARG A 85 -0.50 5.41 -3.84
CA ARG A 85 0.57 5.11 -4.80
C ARG A 85 1.92 5.24 -4.12
N ILE A 86 2.77 4.24 -4.32
CA ILE A 86 4.18 4.25 -3.94
C ILE A 86 5.00 4.38 -5.23
N ASP A 87 5.80 5.43 -5.35
CA ASP A 87 6.72 5.67 -6.46
C ASP A 87 8.16 5.78 -5.93
N MET A 88 8.92 4.70 -6.12
CA MET A 88 10.31 4.56 -5.69
C MET A 88 11.29 5.43 -6.49
N THR A 89 10.83 6.13 -7.53
CA THR A 89 11.65 7.11 -8.25
C THR A 89 11.66 8.48 -7.57
N GLN A 90 10.75 8.73 -6.63
CA GLN A 90 10.71 9.97 -5.86
C GLN A 90 11.82 10.02 -4.81
N PRO A 91 12.17 11.22 -4.32
CA PRO A 91 13.09 11.37 -3.20
C PRO A 91 12.60 10.61 -1.96
N ALA A 92 13.56 10.17 -1.13
CA ALA A 92 13.25 9.54 0.14
C ALA A 92 12.23 10.35 0.97
N THR A 93 11.30 9.65 1.61
CA THR A 93 10.18 10.19 2.40
C THR A 93 9.11 10.95 1.61
N HIS A 94 9.10 10.83 0.28
CA HIS A 94 8.13 11.47 -0.62
C HIS A 94 7.58 10.49 -1.66
N GLU A 95 7.73 9.18 -1.42
CA GLU A 95 7.34 8.12 -2.34
C GLU A 95 5.82 7.87 -2.35
N GLY A 96 5.11 8.24 -1.28
CA GLY A 96 3.69 8.00 -1.10
C GLY A 96 2.79 9.14 -1.57
N GLU A 97 1.74 8.83 -2.34
CA GLU A 97 0.71 9.77 -2.80
C GLU A 97 -0.70 9.18 -2.61
N PHE A 98 -1.61 9.93 -1.98
CA PHE A 98 -3.04 9.58 -1.94
C PHE A 98 -3.75 10.12 -3.19
N THR A 99 -4.21 9.23 -4.07
CA THR A 99 -4.69 9.63 -5.40
C THR A 99 -5.76 8.68 -5.95
N THR A 100 -6.30 9.02 -7.13
CA THR A 100 -7.21 8.14 -7.87
C THR A 100 -6.58 7.66 -9.17
N VAL A 101 -6.84 6.41 -9.53
CA VAL A 101 -6.35 5.80 -10.78
C VAL A 101 -7.46 5.04 -11.47
N THR A 102 -7.41 4.96 -12.80
CA THR A 102 -8.35 4.14 -13.58
C THR A 102 -7.84 2.71 -13.80
N LEU A 103 -6.52 2.50 -13.69
CA LEU A 103 -5.86 1.21 -13.80
C LEU A 103 -4.80 1.12 -12.70
N LEU A 104 -4.81 0.02 -11.95
CA LEU A 104 -3.83 -0.26 -10.91
C LEU A 104 -2.47 -0.62 -11.51
N LYS A 105 -1.40 -0.08 -10.92
CA LYS A 105 -0.03 -0.52 -11.15
C LYS A 105 0.39 -1.49 -10.05
N GLU A 106 0.98 -2.61 -10.43
CA GLU A 106 1.39 -3.67 -9.51
C GLU A 106 2.85 -4.12 -9.73
N GLU A 107 3.76 -3.17 -9.96
CA GLU A 107 5.17 -3.50 -10.21
C GLU A 107 5.84 -4.05 -8.94
N ASN A 108 6.76 -5.00 -9.10
CA ASN A 108 7.50 -5.54 -7.96
C ASN A 108 8.58 -4.55 -7.51
N ILE A 109 8.24 -3.67 -6.57
CA ILE A 109 9.13 -2.63 -6.05
C ILE A 109 10.30 -3.17 -5.20
N LEU A 110 10.24 -4.42 -4.75
CA LEU A 110 11.38 -5.08 -4.11
C LEU A 110 12.42 -5.52 -5.16
N ALA A 111 12.00 -5.81 -6.40
CA ALA A 111 12.88 -6.23 -7.48
C ALA A 111 13.40 -5.02 -8.28
N ASP A 112 12.87 -4.84 -9.49
CA ASP A 112 13.22 -3.83 -10.49
C ASP A 112 12.06 -2.89 -10.86
N GLY A 113 10.87 -3.13 -10.30
CA GLY A 113 9.73 -2.23 -10.41
C GLY A 113 9.92 -0.94 -9.62
N ASN A 114 9.14 0.09 -9.96
CA ASN A 114 9.21 1.38 -9.28
C ASN A 114 7.87 1.84 -8.73
N ILE A 115 6.75 1.42 -9.32
CA ILE A 115 5.43 1.93 -8.94
C ILE A 115 4.48 0.82 -8.52
N TYR A 116 3.90 0.94 -7.32
CA TYR A 116 2.85 0.08 -6.82
C TYR A 116 1.68 0.90 -6.28
N ASP A 117 0.46 0.56 -6.67
CA ASP A 117 -0.76 1.16 -6.15
C ASP A 117 -1.37 0.23 -5.10
N ILE A 118 -1.45 0.69 -3.84
CA ILE A 118 -2.20 -0.01 -2.79
C ILE A 118 -3.68 0.34 -2.99
N PRO A 119 -4.53 -0.61 -3.45
CA PRO A 119 -5.92 -0.34 -3.65
C PRO A 119 -6.67 -0.23 -2.32
N LEU A 120 -7.42 0.85 -2.12
CA LEU A 120 -8.24 1.04 -0.92
C LEU A 120 -9.72 0.80 -1.23
N TYR A 121 -10.26 1.55 -2.20
CA TYR A 121 -11.66 1.47 -2.59
C TYR A 121 -11.80 1.50 -4.11
N LYS A 122 -12.76 0.77 -4.63
CA LYS A 122 -13.31 0.99 -5.97
C LYS A 122 -14.58 1.82 -5.85
N ILE A 123 -14.70 2.87 -6.66
CA ILE A 123 -15.84 3.79 -6.58
C ILE A 123 -16.42 4.10 -7.97
N THR A 124 -17.72 4.41 -7.96
CA THR A 124 -18.43 5.02 -9.09
C THR A 124 -18.95 6.38 -8.64
N THR A 125 -18.66 7.44 -9.40
CA THR A 125 -19.11 8.80 -9.08
C THR A 125 -20.16 9.29 -10.08
N GLY A 126 -21.16 10.01 -9.57
CA GLY A 126 -22.07 10.82 -10.36
C GLY A 126 -21.58 12.26 -10.49
N VAL A 127 -22.52 13.19 -10.74
CA VAL A 127 -22.18 14.61 -10.95
C VAL A 127 -21.60 15.26 -9.69
N ASN A 128 -22.18 14.99 -8.52
CA ASN A 128 -21.84 15.68 -7.26
C ASN A 128 -21.62 14.71 -6.07
N SER A 129 -21.61 13.41 -6.31
CA SER A 129 -21.60 12.40 -5.25
C SER A 129 -21.03 11.07 -5.73
N VAL A 130 -20.42 10.32 -4.82
CA VAL A 130 -20.18 8.88 -5.01
C VAL A 130 -21.52 8.13 -4.99
N THR A 131 -21.75 7.29 -5.99
CA THR A 131 -22.97 6.48 -6.14
C THR A 131 -22.76 5.03 -5.73
N GLU A 132 -21.54 4.52 -5.87
CA GLU A 132 -21.17 3.15 -5.46
C GLU A 132 -19.77 3.15 -4.83
N THR A 133 -19.57 2.28 -3.84
CA THR A 133 -18.30 2.13 -3.12
C THR A 133 -18.12 0.66 -2.73
N GLU A 134 -16.97 0.12 -3.07
CA GLU A 134 -16.52 -1.23 -2.73
C GLU A 134 -15.18 -1.12 -1.99
N ASP A 135 -15.13 -1.64 -0.76
CA ASP A 135 -13.90 -1.72 0.04
C ASP A 135 -13.07 -2.89 -0.44
N ILE A 136 -11.86 -2.62 -0.91
CA ILE A 136 -10.95 -3.61 -1.50
C ILE A 136 -9.59 -3.66 -0.78
N ARG A 137 -9.50 -3.04 0.42
CA ARG A 137 -8.28 -2.95 1.24
C ARG A 137 -7.64 -4.28 1.60
N ASN A 138 -8.42 -5.37 1.64
CA ASN A 138 -7.98 -6.68 2.12
C ASN A 138 -8.51 -7.83 1.24
N ILE A 139 -8.52 -7.66 -0.09
CA ILE A 139 -8.77 -8.82 -0.97
C ILE A 139 -7.58 -9.77 -0.81
N ASP A 140 -7.75 -10.80 0.03
CA ASP A 140 -6.73 -11.78 0.41
C ASP A 140 -6.13 -12.46 -0.84
N GLU A 141 -4.88 -12.14 -1.17
CA GLU A 141 -4.04 -13.01 -2.00
C GLU A 141 -3.47 -14.13 -1.10
N ASN A 142 -4.30 -15.16 -0.88
CA ASN A 142 -3.98 -16.46 -0.28
C ASN A 142 -3.82 -16.55 1.25
N MET A 143 -4.71 -17.39 1.81
CA MET A 143 -4.49 -18.19 3.02
C MET A 143 -3.12 -18.87 2.97
N ILE A 144 -2.21 -18.47 3.85
CA ILE A 144 -1.02 -19.28 4.15
C ILE A 144 -1.44 -20.29 5.21
N VAL A 145 -1.69 -21.52 4.75
CA VAL A 145 -1.76 -22.68 5.62
C VAL A 145 -0.35 -22.96 6.09
N PHE A 146 -0.05 -22.62 7.35
CA PHE A 146 1.10 -23.21 8.01
C PHE A 146 0.78 -24.71 8.19
N PHE A 147 1.57 -25.57 7.55
CA PHE A 147 1.59 -26.97 7.94
C PHE A 147 2.31 -27.03 9.28
N ASP A 148 1.58 -27.36 10.35
CA ASP A 148 2.19 -27.85 11.58
C ASP A 148 2.90 -29.18 11.25
N GLU A 149 4.21 -29.24 11.50
CA GLU A 149 4.94 -30.51 11.66
C GLU A 149 4.83 -31.01 13.11
#